data_AF-A0A0R0C847-F1
#
_entry.id   AF-A0A0R0C847-F1
#
_cell.length_a   1.000
_cell.length_b   1.000
_cell.length_c   1.000
_cell.angle_alpha   90.00
_cell.angle_beta   90.00
_cell.angle_gamma   90.00
#
_symmetry.space_group_name_H-M   'P 1'
#
loop_
_entity.id
_entity.type
_entity.pdbx_description
1 polymer ?
#
loop_
_entity_poly.entity_id
_entity_poly.type
_entity_poly.pdbx_seq_one_letter_code
_entity_poly.pdbx_strand_id
1 'polypeptide(L)'
;GGIRTGRNLVLARGLDTVNGGIYVDRGSRIGGDVETVNGSIGLVGVQLDGDIETVNGDITVGIDSVVKGGIKVNRPSFGISLTAPRKPRIVIGPNAVVEGQLVFEREVTLLVHDSARIGPVTGATPQRFDSETAPR
;
A
#
# COMPACT_ATOMS: atom_id res chain seq x y z
N GLY A 1 -4.54 2.83 -17.87
CA GLY A 1 -3.17 2.35 -18.15
C GLY A 1 -2.48 2.11 -16.82
N GLY A 2 -1.81 0.98 -16.63
CA GLY A 2 -1.14 0.63 -15.37
C GLY A 2 0.38 0.67 -15.51
N ILE A 3 1.08 0.96 -14.42
CA ILE A 3 2.55 0.87 -14.35
C ILE A 3 2.88 -0.52 -13.80
N ARG A 4 3.31 -1.42 -14.69
CA ARG A 4 3.89 -2.71 -14.29
C ARG A 4 5.39 -2.61 -14.41
N THR A 5 6.07 -2.59 -13.26
CA THR A 5 7.53 -2.62 -13.22
C THR A 5 8.02 -4.07 -13.22
N GLY A 6 9.18 -4.33 -13.83
CA GLY A 6 9.82 -5.64 -13.83
C GLY A 6 10.64 -5.90 -12.56
N ARG A 7 11.13 -7.14 -12.39
CA ARG A 7 12.01 -7.56 -11.27
C ARG A 7 13.34 -6.77 -11.28
N ASN A 8 13.93 -6.59 -10.10
CA ASN A 8 15.22 -5.92 -9.89
C ASN A 8 15.28 -4.45 -10.34
N LEU A 9 14.16 -3.74 -10.31
CA LEU A 9 14.13 -2.33 -10.68
C LEU A 9 14.63 -1.47 -9.51
N VAL A 10 15.63 -0.62 -9.77
CA VAL A 10 16.05 0.40 -8.82
C VAL A 10 15.54 1.75 -9.33
N LEU A 11 14.59 2.33 -8.60
CA LEU A 11 14.08 3.68 -8.86
C LEU A 11 14.62 4.63 -7.81
N ALA A 12 15.35 5.64 -8.25
CA ALA A 12 15.82 6.72 -7.37
C ALA A 12 14.71 7.73 -7.01
N ARG A 13 13.58 7.69 -7.71
CA ARG A 13 12.42 8.58 -7.54
C ARG A 13 11.14 7.78 -7.29
N GLY A 14 10.10 8.46 -6.83
CA GLY A 14 8.79 7.87 -6.57
C GLY A 14 8.02 7.42 -7.82
N LEU A 15 6.85 6.81 -7.58
CA LEU A 15 5.92 6.35 -8.61
C LEU A 15 4.53 6.93 -8.37
N ASP A 16 3.99 7.63 -9.39
CA ASP A 16 2.69 8.29 -9.30
C ASP A 16 1.74 7.84 -10.42
N THR A 17 0.48 7.57 -10.09
CA THR A 17 -0.54 7.26 -11.11
C THR A 17 -1.98 7.56 -10.69
N VAL A 18 -2.82 7.99 -11.63
CA VAL A 18 -4.22 8.36 -11.33
C VAL A 18 -5.20 7.20 -11.52
N ASN A 19 -5.07 6.42 -12.60
CA ASN A 19 -6.01 5.34 -12.96
C ASN A 19 -5.31 4.03 -13.33
N GLY A 20 -4.09 3.82 -12.82
CA GLY A 20 -3.26 2.65 -13.09
C GLY A 20 -2.88 1.91 -11.84
N GLY A 21 -2.85 0.58 -11.85
CA GLY A 21 -2.18 -0.15 -10.77
C GLY A 21 -0.68 0.04 -10.83
N ILE A 22 -0.03 0.17 -9.66
CA ILE A 22 1.41 0.10 -9.47
C ILE A 22 1.73 -1.29 -8.94
N TYR A 23 2.45 -2.10 -9.71
CA TYR A 23 2.95 -3.39 -9.24
C TYR A 23 4.47 -3.41 -9.33
N VAL A 24 5.09 -3.78 -8.22
CA VAL A 24 6.55 -3.84 -8.05
C VAL A 24 6.91 -5.20 -7.48
N ASP A 25 7.78 -5.89 -8.21
CA ASP A 25 8.15 -7.28 -7.95
C ASP A 25 9.49 -7.38 -7.21
N ARG A 26 9.82 -8.59 -6.75
CA ARG A 26 10.93 -8.89 -5.84
C ARG A 26 12.27 -8.36 -6.33
N GLY A 27 13.08 -7.90 -5.37
CA GLY A 27 14.44 -7.41 -5.61
C GLY A 27 14.48 -5.95 -6.06
N SER A 28 13.33 -5.27 -6.09
CA SER A 28 13.25 -3.86 -6.47
C SER A 28 13.46 -2.96 -5.25
N ARG A 29 14.05 -1.79 -5.48
CA ARG A 29 14.21 -0.73 -4.46
C ARG A 29 13.65 0.57 -5.01
N ILE A 30 12.83 1.23 -4.20
CA ILE A 30 12.25 2.53 -4.52
C ILE A 30 12.73 3.52 -3.46
N GLY A 31 13.49 4.52 -3.89
CA GLY A 31 14.07 5.53 -3.01
C GLY A 31 13.15 6.70 -2.66
N GLY A 32 11.96 6.79 -3.28
CA GLY A 32 10.97 7.84 -3.03
C GLY A 32 9.58 7.27 -2.75
N ASP A 33 8.56 8.11 -2.84
CA ASP A 33 7.19 7.76 -2.43
C ASP A 33 6.42 7.01 -3.53
N VAL A 34 5.36 6.30 -3.14
CA VAL A 34 4.46 5.61 -4.07
C VAL A 34 3.05 6.15 -3.89
N GLU A 35 2.55 6.90 -4.86
CA GLU A 35 1.24 7.54 -4.81
C GLU A 35 0.28 7.02 -5.88
N THR A 36 -0.99 6.77 -5.50
CA THR A 36 -2.04 6.56 -6.49
C THR A 36 -3.42 7.08 -6.09
N VAL A 37 -4.20 7.57 -7.06
CA VAL A 37 -5.59 8.01 -6.80
C VAL A 37 -6.57 6.84 -6.84
N ASN A 38 -6.73 6.16 -7.97
CA ASN A 38 -7.69 5.05 -8.14
C ASN A 38 -7.04 3.69 -8.42
N GLY A 39 -5.70 3.64 -8.51
CA GLY A 39 -4.92 2.44 -8.79
C GLY A 39 -4.73 1.52 -7.59
N SER A 40 -4.45 0.24 -7.80
CA SER A 40 -3.95 -0.63 -6.71
C SER A 40 -2.42 -0.56 -6.63
N ILE A 41 -1.87 -0.55 -5.42
CA ILE A 41 -0.43 -0.62 -5.15
C ILE A 41 -0.12 -2.02 -4.65
N GLY A 42 0.79 -2.73 -5.31
CA GLY A 42 1.25 -4.06 -4.92
C GLY A 42 2.77 -4.11 -4.87
N LEU A 43 3.34 -4.35 -3.69
CA LEU A 43 4.78 -4.45 -3.46
C LEU A 43 5.11 -5.85 -2.94
N VAL A 44 5.93 -6.63 -3.64
CA VAL A 44 6.30 -8.00 -3.20
C VAL A 44 7.80 -8.16 -3.16
N GLY A 45 8.39 -8.37 -1.98
CA GLY A 45 9.85 -8.46 -1.81
C GLY A 45 10.57 -7.17 -2.23
N VAL A 46 9.95 -6.03 -1.94
CA VAL A 46 10.42 -4.69 -2.35
C VAL A 46 10.88 -3.92 -1.12
N GLN A 47 11.97 -3.16 -1.28
CA GLN A 47 12.38 -2.17 -0.29
C GLN A 47 11.95 -0.77 -0.75
N LEU A 48 10.99 -0.19 -0.05
CA LEU A 48 10.53 1.17 -0.24
C LEU A 48 11.10 2.05 0.88
N ASP A 49 11.90 3.05 0.52
CA ASP A 49 12.50 3.97 1.47
C ASP A 49 11.55 5.16 1.81
N GLY A 50 10.54 5.42 0.99
CA GLY A 50 9.53 6.49 1.17
C GLY A 50 8.17 6.01 1.70
N ASP A 51 7.16 6.86 1.53
CA ASP A 51 5.78 6.65 1.98
C ASP A 51 4.88 6.03 0.89
N ILE A 52 3.77 5.41 1.30
CA ILE A 52 2.70 4.96 0.40
C ILE A 52 1.47 5.83 0.61
N GLU A 53 1.02 6.51 -0.44
CA GLU A 53 -0.17 7.36 -0.37
C GLU A 53 -1.24 6.95 -1.39
N THR A 54 -2.50 6.88 -0.95
CA THR A 54 -3.61 6.63 -1.86
C THR A 54 -4.93 7.30 -1.46
N VAL A 55 -5.87 7.40 -2.40
CA VAL A 55 -7.22 7.97 -2.17
C VAL A 55 -8.30 6.89 -2.21
N ASN A 56 -8.35 6.13 -3.30
CA ASN A 56 -9.30 5.06 -3.55
C ASN A 56 -8.62 3.74 -3.88
N GLY A 57 -7.29 3.67 -3.83
CA GLY A 57 -6.51 2.49 -4.21
C GLY A 57 -6.45 1.42 -3.15
N ASP A 58 -6.39 0.17 -3.57
CA ASP A 58 -6.07 -0.94 -2.67
C ASP A 58 -4.55 -1.01 -2.50
N ILE A 59 -4.08 -1.28 -1.28
CA ILE A 59 -2.64 -1.39 -0.98
C ILE A 59 -2.36 -2.83 -0.58
N THR A 60 -1.34 -3.43 -1.18
CA THR A 60 -0.85 -4.76 -0.83
C THR A 60 0.65 -4.69 -0.62
N VAL A 61 1.06 -4.74 0.64
CA VAL A 61 2.46 -4.93 1.04
C VAL A 61 2.65 -6.44 1.21
N GLY A 62 3.08 -7.10 0.14
CA GLY A 62 3.28 -8.55 0.08
C GLY A 62 4.51 -9.04 0.86
N ILE A 63 4.80 -10.33 0.68
CA ILE A 63 5.82 -11.04 1.46
C ILE A 63 7.21 -10.41 1.32
N ASP A 64 7.95 -10.34 2.45
CA ASP A 64 9.31 -9.83 2.54
C ASP A 64 9.49 -8.38 2.03
N SER A 65 8.39 -7.61 1.97
CA SER A 65 8.44 -6.19 1.62
C SER A 65 8.72 -5.34 2.85
N VAL A 66 9.59 -4.34 2.69
CA VAL A 66 9.96 -3.40 3.75
C VAL A 66 9.64 -1.99 3.28
N VAL A 67 8.78 -1.31 4.02
CA VAL A 67 8.39 0.08 3.84
C VAL A 67 8.95 0.85 5.02
N LYS A 68 9.95 1.69 4.78
CA LYS A 68 10.53 2.54 5.82
C LYS A 68 9.62 3.72 6.17
N GLY A 69 8.88 4.23 5.19
CA GLY A 69 7.85 5.23 5.42
C GLY A 69 6.57 4.66 6.03
N GLY A 70 5.53 5.47 6.01
CA GLY A 70 4.19 5.17 6.45
C GLY A 70 3.23 4.84 5.32
N ILE A 71 1.99 4.58 5.70
CA ILE A 71 0.87 4.38 4.76
C ILE A 71 -0.18 5.44 5.06
N LYS A 72 -0.56 6.22 4.06
CA LYS A 72 -1.58 7.26 4.18
C LYS A 72 -2.71 7.03 3.18
N VAL A 73 -3.94 6.99 3.69
CA VAL A 73 -5.14 6.95 2.86
C VAL A 73 -5.94 8.23 3.05
N ASN A 74 -5.92 9.07 2.03
CA ASN A 74 -6.61 10.35 2.03
C ASN A 74 -8.12 10.19 1.81
N ARG A 75 -8.87 11.12 2.38
CA ARG A 75 -10.27 11.34 1.99
C ARG A 75 -10.33 11.86 0.55
N PRO A 76 -11.26 11.37 -0.30
CA PRO A 76 -11.52 11.99 -1.60
C PRO A 76 -12.06 13.41 -1.42
N SER A 77 -11.46 14.38 -2.12
CA SER A 77 -11.92 15.77 -2.12
C SER A 77 -13.28 15.90 -2.83
N PHE A 78 -14.19 16.68 -2.24
CA PHE A 78 -15.50 17.01 -2.81
C PHE A 78 -15.32 17.78 -4.13
N GLY A 79 -15.43 17.08 -5.26
CA GLY A 79 -15.40 17.68 -6.61
C GLY A 79 -14.95 16.77 -7.75
N ILE A 80 -14.29 15.63 -7.47
CA ILE A 80 -13.58 14.85 -8.52
C ILE A 80 -14.11 13.42 -8.70
N SER A 81 -14.95 12.87 -7.81
CA SER A 81 -15.33 11.44 -7.88
C SER A 81 -16.83 11.21 -8.13
N LEU A 82 -17.15 10.68 -9.32
CA LEU A 82 -18.46 10.14 -9.72
C LEU A 82 -18.58 8.62 -9.42
N THR A 83 -17.64 8.05 -8.66
CA THR A 83 -17.54 6.61 -8.41
C THR A 83 -17.96 6.29 -6.98
N ALA A 84 -18.77 5.24 -6.80
CA ALA A 84 -19.25 4.83 -5.50
C ALA A 84 -18.08 4.68 -4.49
N PRO A 85 -18.26 5.10 -3.22
CA PRO A 85 -17.21 5.03 -2.21
C PRO A 85 -16.93 3.56 -1.86
N ARG A 86 -16.04 2.92 -2.63
CA ARG A 86 -15.50 1.61 -2.27
C ARG A 86 -14.60 1.77 -1.05
N LYS A 87 -14.66 0.82 -0.12
CA LYS A 87 -13.73 0.75 1.01
C LYS A 87 -12.40 0.22 0.49
N PRO A 88 -11.31 0.99 0.53
CA PRO A 88 -9.99 0.50 0.17
C PRO A 88 -9.61 -0.69 1.03
N ARG A 89 -9.00 -1.71 0.42
CA ARG A 89 -8.42 -2.85 1.12
C ARG A 89 -6.92 -2.66 1.24
N ILE A 90 -6.41 -2.73 2.47
CA ILE A 90 -4.99 -2.65 2.78
C ILE A 90 -4.58 -4.00 3.36
N VAL A 91 -3.68 -4.69 2.67
CA VAL A 91 -3.20 -6.01 3.06
C VAL A 91 -1.71 -5.90 3.35
N ILE A 92 -1.32 -6.26 4.56
CA ILE A 92 0.06 -6.42 5.00
C ILE A 92 0.32 -7.92 5.12
N GLY A 93 1.15 -8.44 4.22
CA GLY A 93 1.46 -9.85 4.07
C GLY A 93 2.53 -10.36 5.04
N PRO A 94 2.90 -11.65 4.93
CA PRO A 94 3.87 -12.27 5.83
C PRO A 94 5.24 -11.61 5.76
N ASN A 95 5.94 -11.53 6.88
CA ASN A 95 7.25 -10.85 7.03
C ASN A 95 7.31 -9.39 6.53
N ALA A 96 6.17 -8.77 6.19
CA ALA A 96 6.16 -7.39 5.76
C ALA A 96 6.44 -6.47 6.95
N VAL A 97 7.22 -5.41 6.69
CA VAL A 97 7.56 -4.41 7.70
C VAL A 97 7.15 -3.04 7.19
N VAL A 98 6.36 -2.33 7.98
CA VAL A 98 6.03 -0.92 7.78
C VAL A 98 6.52 -0.17 9.02
N GLU A 99 7.61 0.58 8.90
CA GLU A 99 8.24 1.27 10.03
C GLU A 99 7.49 2.57 10.38
N GLY A 100 6.94 3.26 9.38
CA GLY A 100 6.20 4.50 9.57
C GLY A 100 4.77 4.30 10.06
N GLN A 101 4.10 5.42 10.30
CA GLN A 101 2.72 5.46 10.77
C GLN A 101 1.72 5.11 9.67
N LEU A 102 0.63 4.45 10.05
CA LEU A 102 -0.48 4.14 9.15
C LEU A 102 -1.65 5.07 9.49
N VAL A 103 -1.95 6.01 8.59
CA VAL A 103 -2.97 7.04 8.79
C VAL A 103 -4.08 6.87 7.76
N PHE A 104 -5.29 6.60 8.23
CA PHE A 104 -6.46 6.41 7.40
C PHE A 104 -7.49 7.49 7.71
N GLU A 105 -7.70 8.43 6.78
CA GLU A 105 -8.69 9.51 6.92
C GLU A 105 -10.12 9.08 6.58
N ARG A 106 -10.29 7.79 6.24
CA ARG A 106 -11.56 7.17 5.88
C ARG A 106 -11.58 5.71 6.32
N GLU A 107 -12.77 5.12 6.33
CA GLU A 107 -12.92 3.70 6.59
C GLU A 107 -12.20 2.86 5.53
N VAL A 108 -11.36 1.96 6.01
CA VAL A 108 -10.64 0.98 5.19
C VAL A 108 -10.73 -0.40 5.83
N THR A 109 -10.48 -1.43 5.03
CA THR A 109 -10.27 -2.78 5.56
C THR A 109 -8.77 -3.01 5.66
N LEU A 110 -8.22 -2.91 6.87
CA LEU A 110 -6.81 -3.18 7.15
C LEU A 110 -6.65 -4.63 7.60
N LEU A 111 -6.01 -5.46 6.78
CA LEU A 111 -5.66 -6.84 7.07
C LEU A 111 -4.16 -6.92 7.32
N VAL A 112 -3.76 -7.45 8.48
CA VAL A 112 -2.36 -7.54 8.89
C VAL A 112 -2.02 -8.98 9.22
N HIS A 113 -1.03 -9.54 8.54
CA HIS A 113 -0.55 -10.88 8.88
C HIS A 113 0.11 -10.86 10.26
N ASP A 114 -0.02 -11.93 11.05
CA ASP A 114 0.49 -11.91 12.43
C ASP A 114 2.02 -11.80 12.52
N SER A 115 2.73 -12.30 11.52
CA SER A 115 4.19 -12.13 11.39
C SER A 115 4.62 -10.74 10.93
N ALA A 116 3.68 -9.89 10.49
CA ALA A 116 4.00 -8.57 9.96
C ALA A 116 4.25 -7.57 11.09
N ARG A 117 5.12 -6.61 10.82
CA ARG A 117 5.40 -5.50 11.73
C ARG A 117 4.88 -4.21 11.11
N ILE A 118 4.08 -3.48 11.87
CA ILE A 118 3.54 -2.19 11.44
C ILE A 118 3.74 -1.16 12.54
N GLY A 119 3.93 0.09 12.13
CA GLY A 119 3.92 1.25 13.01
C GLY A 119 2.53 1.55 13.59
N PRO A 120 2.40 2.70 14.28
CA PRO A 120 1.14 3.10 14.90
C PRO A 120 0.04 3.30 13.84
N VAL A 121 -1.16 2.79 14.13
CA VAL A 121 -2.32 2.86 13.23
C VAL A 121 -3.33 3.89 13.75
N THR A 122 -3.76 4.79 12.88
CA THR A 122 -4.77 5.83 13.17
C THR A 122 -5.90 5.76 12.15
N GLY A 123 -7.15 5.75 12.61
CA GLY A 123 -8.34 5.82 11.75
C GLY A 123 -8.77 4.51 11.08
N ALA A 124 -8.10 3.40 11.38
CA ALA A 124 -8.52 2.06 10.99
C ALA A 124 -8.26 1.04 12.11
N THR A 125 -9.04 -0.04 12.11
CA THR A 125 -8.82 -1.17 13.01
C THR A 125 -8.07 -2.27 12.27
N PRO A 126 -6.82 -2.60 12.65
CA PRO A 126 -6.09 -3.71 12.04
C PRO A 126 -6.75 -5.04 12.39
N GLN A 127 -7.19 -5.76 11.37
CA GLN A 127 -7.67 -7.13 11.49
C GLN A 127 -6.48 -8.06 11.30
N ARG A 128 -6.02 -8.66 12.39
CA ARG A 128 -4.95 -9.65 12.33
C ARG A 128 -5.48 -10.94 11.73
N PHE A 129 -4.73 -11.51 10.79
CA PHE A 129 -5.00 -12.82 10.24
C PHE A 129 -3.74 -13.68 10.31
N ASP A 130 -3.93 -14.96 10.60
CA ASP A 130 -2.89 -15.98 10.78
C ASP A 130 -2.90 -17.02 9.65
N SER A 131 -3.88 -16.94 8.74
CA SER A 131 -3.93 -17.75 7.53
C SER A 131 -2.92 -17.26 6.50
N GLU A 132 -2.21 -18.17 5.83
CA GLU A 132 -1.28 -17.85 4.73
C GLU A 132 -1.96 -17.11 3.54
N THR A 133 -3.28 -16.98 3.56
CA THR A 133 -4.09 -16.25 2.58
C THR A 133 -5.05 -15.30 3.30
N ALA A 134 -5.09 -14.02 2.90
CA ALA A 134 -6.02 -13.05 3.45
C ALA A 134 -7.49 -13.48 3.21
N PRO A 135 -8.41 -13.31 4.19
CA PRO A 135 -9.82 -13.66 4.02
C PRO A 135 -10.44 -12.86 2.85
N ARG A 136 -11.22 -13.57 2.04
CA ARG A 136 -11.79 -13.08 0.77
C ARG A 136 -12.76 -11.91 0.97
#